data_AF-A0A957BQU9-F1
#
_entry.id   AF-A0A957BQU9-F1
#
_cell.length_a   1.000
_cell.length_b   1.000
_cell.length_c   1.000
_cell.angle_alpha   90.00
_cell.angle_beta   90.00
_cell.angle_gamma   90.00
#
_symmetry.space_group_name_H-M   'P 1'
#
loop_
_entity.id
_entity.type
_entity.pdbx_description
1 polymer ?
#
loop_
_entity_poly.entity_id
_entity_poly.type
_entity_poly.pdbx_seq_one_letter_code
_entity_poly.pdbx_strand_id
1 'polypeptide(L)'
;GINTQDFIYFAGPAADGVYASASIPVRDEALEQFLVRYAETYGENPPGPYHANAYDATQLILDAVESTATLSNDGSLVVDRAALAAYIRGVRNRQGLVGAINAAGNGELLAAADIAVVRVTDGEYRQVAIGRVRDSSVLFTRMEAP
;
A
#
# COMPACT_ATOMS: atom_id res chain seq x y z
N GLY A 1 9.16 4.95 -2.09
CA GLY A 1 9.25 4.86 -3.57
C GLY A 1 9.51 6.23 -4.14
N ILE A 2 9.56 6.37 -5.46
CA ILE A 2 9.81 7.66 -6.13
C ILE A 2 8.55 8.34 -6.68
N ASN A 3 7.38 7.70 -6.60
CA ASN A 3 6.11 8.23 -7.09
C ASN A 3 5.53 9.30 -6.13
N THR A 4 6.23 10.43 -6.01
CA THR A 4 5.85 11.61 -5.22
C THR A 4 6.34 12.88 -5.92
N GLN A 5 5.72 14.03 -5.60
CA GLN A 5 6.17 15.31 -6.15
C GLN A 5 7.57 15.70 -5.67
N ASP A 6 7.96 15.29 -4.45
CA ASP A 6 9.29 15.53 -3.91
C ASP A 6 10.40 14.96 -4.80
N PHE A 7 10.20 13.77 -5.37
CA PHE A 7 11.17 13.19 -6.30
C PHE A 7 11.40 14.11 -7.50
N ILE A 8 10.31 14.62 -8.10
CA ILE A 8 10.38 15.52 -9.25
C ILE A 8 11.07 16.83 -8.85
N TYR A 9 10.71 17.38 -7.68
CA TYR A 9 11.30 18.61 -7.16
C TYR A 9 12.82 18.49 -6.97
N PHE A 10 13.29 17.43 -6.29
CA PHE A 10 14.71 17.26 -5.99
C PHE A 10 15.54 16.79 -7.19
N ALA A 11 14.97 16.00 -8.10
CA ALA A 11 15.67 15.57 -9.31
C ALA A 11 15.71 16.66 -10.41
N GLY A 12 14.79 17.64 -10.36
CA GLY A 12 14.73 18.74 -11.31
C GLY A 12 14.58 18.24 -12.75
N PRO A 13 15.28 18.83 -13.74
CA PRO A 13 15.18 18.41 -15.15
C PRO A 13 15.52 16.93 -15.40
N ALA A 14 16.30 16.30 -14.50
CA ALA A 14 16.64 14.87 -14.62
C ALA A 14 15.47 13.94 -14.28
N ALA A 15 14.38 14.47 -13.71
CA ALA A 15 13.17 13.70 -13.46
C ALA A 15 12.44 13.32 -14.75
N ASP A 16 12.56 14.11 -15.83
CA ASP A 16 11.79 13.89 -17.04
C ASP A 16 12.07 12.51 -17.65
N GLY A 17 10.99 11.81 -18.00
CA GLY A 17 11.06 10.47 -18.55
C GLY A 17 11.34 9.34 -17.57
N VAL A 18 11.51 9.63 -16.28
CA VAL A 18 11.63 8.59 -15.24
C VAL A 18 10.33 7.82 -15.12
N TYR A 19 10.43 6.49 -15.02
CA TYR A 19 9.30 5.60 -14.80
C TYR A 19 9.21 5.17 -13.34
N ALA A 20 7.99 5.03 -12.85
CA ALA A 20 7.70 4.44 -11.54
C ALA A 20 6.50 3.49 -11.64
N SER A 21 6.36 2.60 -10.66
CA SER A 21 5.19 1.74 -10.52
C SER A 21 4.60 1.82 -9.12
N ALA A 22 3.29 1.67 -9.03
CA ALA A 22 2.56 1.58 -7.77
C ALA A 22 1.36 0.65 -7.90
N SER A 23 0.96 0.02 -6.81
CA SER A 23 -0.33 -0.68 -6.74
C SER A 23 -1.48 0.32 -6.87
N ILE A 24 -2.48 -0.02 -7.65
CA ILE A 24 -3.76 0.67 -7.73
C ILE A 24 -4.67 0.01 -6.68
N PRO A 25 -4.98 0.70 -5.57
CA PRO A 25 -5.87 0.12 -4.56
C PRO A 25 -7.29 -0.02 -5.13
N VAL A 26 -8.05 -0.95 -4.57
CA VAL A 26 -9.49 -1.01 -4.79
C VAL A 26 -10.08 0.29 -4.22
N ARG A 27 -10.74 1.09 -5.08
CA ARG A 27 -11.46 2.28 -4.62
C ARG A 27 -12.83 1.87 -4.13
N ASP A 28 -12.96 1.77 -2.81
CA ASP A 28 -14.21 1.54 -2.11
C ASP A 28 -14.50 2.67 -1.10
N GLU A 29 -15.64 2.57 -0.42
CA GLU A 29 -16.06 3.56 0.57
C GLU A 29 -15.04 3.73 1.71
N ALA A 30 -14.35 2.66 2.11
CA ALA A 30 -13.39 2.71 3.22
C ALA A 30 -12.16 3.55 2.84
N LEU A 31 -11.64 3.39 1.62
CA LEU A 31 -10.55 4.23 1.14
C LEU A 31 -10.97 5.70 0.99
N GLU A 32 -12.17 5.97 0.45
CA GLU A 32 -12.65 7.35 0.31
C GLU A 32 -12.85 8.02 1.68
N GLN A 33 -13.40 7.32 2.68
CA GLN A 33 -13.51 7.81 4.06
C GLN A 33 -12.13 8.06 4.70
N PHE A 34 -11.15 7.17 4.45
CA PHE A 34 -9.78 7.37 4.90
C PHE A 34 -9.18 8.65 4.30
N LEU A 35 -9.36 8.91 3.01
CA LEU A 35 -8.84 10.11 2.33
C LEU A 35 -9.47 11.40 2.89
N VAL A 36 -10.78 11.40 3.15
CA VAL A 36 -11.46 12.53 3.81
C VAL A 36 -10.85 12.79 5.19
N ARG A 37 -10.73 11.74 6.01
CA ARG A 37 -10.15 11.87 7.35
C ARG A 37 -8.69 12.34 7.31
N TYR A 38 -7.91 11.86 6.33
CA TYR A 38 -6.52 12.27 6.14
C TYR A 38 -6.46 13.79 5.87
N ALA A 39 -7.27 14.30 4.93
CA ALA A 39 -7.33 15.72 4.62
C ALA A 39 -7.80 16.57 5.81
N GLU A 40 -8.80 16.13 6.56
CA GLU A 40 -9.26 16.82 7.78
C GLU A 40 -8.20 16.85 8.88
N THR A 41 -7.43 15.77 9.03
CA THR A 41 -6.42 15.62 10.10
C THR A 41 -5.14 16.40 9.79
N TYR A 42 -4.68 16.35 8.54
CA TYR A 42 -3.36 16.86 8.15
C TYR A 42 -3.40 18.12 7.30
N GLY A 43 -4.57 18.53 6.81
CA GLY A 43 -4.72 19.72 5.96
C GLY A 43 -4.18 19.55 4.53
N GLU A 44 -3.89 18.33 4.11
CA GLU A 44 -3.36 17.99 2.79
C GLU A 44 -3.89 16.62 2.32
N ASN A 45 -3.83 16.37 1.01
CA ASN A 45 -4.02 15.02 0.49
C ASN A 45 -2.75 14.18 0.70
N PRO A 46 -2.82 12.83 0.74
CA PRO A 46 -1.62 12.01 0.85
C PRO A 46 -0.60 12.34 -0.27
N PRO A 47 0.69 12.53 0.07
CA PRO A 47 1.70 13.01 -0.87
C PRO A 47 2.12 11.98 -1.93
N GLY A 48 1.58 10.76 -1.84
CA GLY A 48 1.85 9.67 -2.76
C GLY A 48 0.99 8.43 -2.48
N PRO A 49 1.21 7.35 -3.25
CA PRO A 49 0.35 6.16 -3.25
C PRO A 49 0.63 5.19 -2.09
N TYR A 50 1.27 5.63 -1.00
CA TYR A 50 1.77 4.73 0.05
C TYR A 50 0.85 4.60 1.26
N HIS A 51 -0.07 5.55 1.43
CA HIS A 51 -0.89 5.71 2.63
C HIS A 51 -1.76 4.49 2.95
N ALA A 52 -2.44 3.93 1.95
CA ALA A 52 -3.34 2.79 2.15
C ALA A 52 -2.58 1.54 2.62
N ASN A 53 -1.43 1.23 1.99
CA ASN A 53 -0.54 0.14 2.41
C ASN A 53 -0.04 0.33 3.84
N ALA A 54 0.35 1.56 4.21
CA ALA A 54 0.85 1.84 5.56
C ALA A 54 -0.26 1.70 6.61
N TYR A 55 -1.47 2.16 6.29
CA TYR A 55 -2.65 1.99 7.16
C TYR A 55 -2.95 0.52 7.37
N ASP A 56 -3.06 -0.26 6.29
CA ASP A 56 -3.38 -1.68 6.38
C ASP A 56 -2.32 -2.50 7.10
N ALA A 57 -1.03 -2.20 6.87
CA ALA A 57 0.07 -2.83 7.59
C ALA A 57 0.02 -2.54 9.08
N THR A 58 -0.28 -1.29 9.45
CA THR A 58 -0.41 -0.89 10.87
C THR A 58 -1.57 -1.63 11.52
N GLN A 59 -2.74 -1.65 10.88
CA GLN A 59 -3.91 -2.34 11.42
C GLN A 59 -3.66 -3.85 11.53
N LEU A 60 -2.99 -4.49 10.56
CA LEU A 60 -2.62 -5.90 10.63
C LEU A 60 -1.67 -6.21 11.80
N ILE A 61 -0.70 -5.33 12.07
CA ILE A 61 0.21 -5.49 13.21
C ILE A 61 -0.56 -5.34 14.53
N LEU A 62 -1.48 -4.39 14.62
CA LEU A 62 -2.32 -4.19 15.81
C LEU A 62 -3.21 -5.40 16.06
N ASP A 63 -3.89 -5.91 15.03
CA ASP A 63 -4.70 -7.14 15.12
C ASP A 63 -3.85 -8.32 15.64
N ALA A 64 -2.60 -8.44 15.16
CA ALA A 64 -1.69 -9.49 15.60
C ALA A 64 -1.26 -9.32 17.06
N VAL A 65 -1.00 -8.09 17.51
CA VAL A 65 -0.69 -7.78 18.91
C VAL A 65 -1.89 -8.13 19.80
N GLU A 66 -3.09 -7.68 19.45
CA GLU A 66 -4.31 -8.00 20.20
C GLU A 66 -4.56 -9.51 20.31
N SER A 67 -4.28 -10.25 19.23
CA SER A 67 -4.51 -11.70 19.20
C SER A 67 -3.44 -12.52 19.95
N THR A 68 -2.21 -12.01 20.09
CA THR A 68 -1.07 -12.84 20.52
C THR A 68 -0.37 -12.34 21.78
N ALA A 69 -0.59 -11.10 22.17
CA ALA A 69 0.01 -10.55 23.37
C ALA A 69 -0.68 -11.09 24.63
N THR A 70 0.08 -11.18 25.71
CA THR A 70 -0.41 -11.62 27.02
C THR A 70 -0.04 -10.61 28.10
N LEU A 71 -0.79 -10.57 29.20
CA LEU A 71 -0.43 -9.77 30.37
C LEU A 71 0.39 -10.61 31.35
N SER A 72 1.53 -10.07 31.79
CA SER A 72 2.30 -10.62 32.90
C SER A 72 1.65 -10.31 34.25
N ASN A 73 2.09 -10.99 35.31
CA ASN A 73 1.57 -10.82 36.67
C ASN A 73 1.74 -9.39 37.22
N ASP A 74 2.70 -8.63 36.70
CA ASP A 74 2.97 -7.23 37.05
C ASP A 74 2.17 -6.22 36.20
N GLY A 75 1.30 -6.71 35.30
CA GLY A 75 0.51 -5.89 34.39
C GLY A 75 1.22 -5.50 33.09
N SER A 76 2.47 -5.95 32.87
CA SER A 76 3.19 -5.67 31.62
C SER A 76 2.59 -6.44 30.44
N LEU A 77 2.45 -5.77 29.28
CA LEU A 77 2.06 -6.42 28.02
C LEU A 77 3.27 -7.12 27.39
N VAL A 78 3.18 -8.43 27.22
CA VAL A 78 4.20 -9.28 26.59
C VAL A 78 3.76 -9.63 25.18
N VAL A 79 4.51 -9.14 24.20
CA VAL A 79 4.30 -9.46 22.77
C VAL A 79 5.29 -10.53 22.35
N ASP A 80 4.81 -11.76 22.17
CA ASP A 80 5.62 -12.82 21.58
C ASP A 80 5.80 -12.57 20.07
N ARG A 81 7.04 -12.23 19.69
CA ARG A 81 7.40 -11.93 18.31
C ARG A 81 7.21 -13.13 17.38
N ALA A 82 7.39 -14.36 17.87
CA ALA A 82 7.18 -15.56 17.07
C ALA A 82 5.68 -15.78 16.82
N ALA A 83 4.84 -15.62 17.86
CA ALA A 83 3.40 -15.72 17.73
C ALA A 83 2.83 -14.63 16.81
N LEU A 84 3.26 -13.38 16.99
CA LEU A 84 2.88 -12.26 16.13
C LEU A 84 3.25 -12.52 14.66
N ALA A 85 4.48 -12.99 14.42
CA ALA A 85 4.94 -13.25 13.06
C ALA A 85 4.26 -14.48 12.43
N ALA A 86 3.81 -15.45 13.24
CA ALA A 86 2.99 -16.58 12.78
C ALA A 86 1.58 -16.12 12.41
N TYR A 87 0.96 -15.24 13.22
CA TYR A 87 -0.35 -14.65 12.94
C TYR A 87 -0.34 -13.92 11.59
N ILE A 88 0.63 -13.01 11.37
CA ILE A 88 0.73 -12.24 10.12
C ILE A 88 0.89 -13.17 8.90
N ARG A 89 1.74 -14.21 9.00
CA ARG A 89 1.92 -15.19 7.91
C ARG A 89 0.73 -16.12 7.70
N GLY A 90 -0.19 -16.17 8.66
CA GLY A 90 -1.42 -16.95 8.62
C GLY A 90 -2.64 -16.20 8.11
N VAL A 91 -2.58 -14.86 7.97
CA VAL A 91 -3.77 -14.06 7.67
C VAL A 91 -4.41 -14.43 6.33
N ARG A 92 -5.74 -14.49 6.29
CA ARG A 92 -6.54 -14.76 5.08
C ARG A 92 -7.77 -13.86 5.08
N ASN A 93 -8.13 -13.34 3.92
CA ASN A 93 -9.31 -12.50 3.66
C ASN A 93 -9.51 -11.34 4.65
N ARG A 94 -8.41 -10.78 5.18
CA ARG A 94 -8.48 -9.58 6.02
C ARG A 94 -8.82 -8.39 5.14
N GLN A 95 -9.93 -7.72 5.39
CA GLN A 95 -10.31 -6.53 4.63
C GLN A 95 -9.42 -5.35 5.02
N GLY A 96 -8.90 -4.65 4.02
CA GLY A 96 -8.11 -3.43 4.18
C GLY A 96 -8.44 -2.42 3.07
N LEU A 97 -7.87 -1.24 3.17
CA LEU A 97 -8.02 -0.16 2.18
C LEU A 97 -7.48 -0.53 0.79
N VAL A 98 -6.54 -1.48 0.72
CA VAL A 98 -6.03 -1.99 -0.57
C VAL A 98 -6.76 -3.25 -1.06
N GLY A 99 -7.87 -3.60 -0.40
CA GLY A 99 -8.66 -4.80 -0.68
C GLY A 99 -8.35 -5.95 0.28
N ALA A 100 -8.75 -7.17 -0.11
CA ALA A 100 -8.56 -8.36 0.73
C ALA A 100 -7.09 -8.79 0.79
N ILE A 101 -6.54 -8.85 2.01
CA ILE A 101 -5.15 -9.19 2.30
C ILE A 101 -5.04 -10.68 2.67
N ASN A 102 -4.15 -11.38 1.97
CA ASN A 102 -3.89 -12.80 2.14
C ASN A 102 -2.38 -13.07 2.22
N ALA A 103 -1.92 -13.75 3.27
CA ALA A 103 -0.52 -14.13 3.36
C ALA A 103 -0.19 -15.33 2.45
N ALA A 104 0.89 -15.21 1.68
CA ALA A 104 1.41 -16.29 0.83
C ALA A 104 2.27 -17.30 1.62
N GLY A 105 2.48 -17.09 2.92
CA GLY A 105 3.26 -17.96 3.81
C GLY A 105 4.78 -17.75 3.75
N ASN A 106 5.30 -17.10 2.71
CA ASN A 106 6.71 -16.72 2.56
C ASN A 106 7.03 -15.31 3.09
N GLY A 107 6.07 -14.63 3.72
CA GLY A 107 6.19 -13.24 4.17
C GLY A 107 5.57 -12.22 3.21
N GLU A 108 5.18 -12.63 2.01
CA GLU A 108 4.42 -11.77 1.09
C GLU A 108 2.93 -11.72 1.50
N LEU A 109 2.36 -10.54 1.37
CA LEU A 109 0.93 -10.29 1.51
C LEU A 109 0.37 -9.96 0.14
N LEU A 110 -0.48 -10.84 -0.37
CA LEU A 110 -1.19 -10.63 -1.61
C LEU A 110 -2.44 -9.80 -1.33
N ALA A 111 -2.51 -8.62 -1.94
CA ALA A 111 -3.73 -7.87 -2.15
C ALA A 111 -4.01 -7.84 -3.66
N ALA A 112 -5.26 -8.04 -4.07
CA ALA A 112 -5.65 -7.98 -5.46
C ALA A 112 -5.60 -6.52 -5.95
N ALA A 113 -4.44 -6.10 -6.48
CA ALA A 113 -4.24 -4.75 -7.00
C ALA A 113 -3.65 -4.82 -8.42
N ASP A 114 -4.25 -4.05 -9.33
CA ASP A 114 -3.62 -3.73 -10.61
C ASP A 114 -2.37 -2.86 -10.35
N ILE A 115 -1.42 -2.86 -11.27
CA ILE A 115 -0.17 -2.11 -11.17
C ILE A 115 -0.23 -0.93 -12.13
N ALA A 116 -0.18 0.29 -11.62
CA ALA A 116 0.03 1.47 -12.44
C ALA A 116 1.51 1.55 -12.83
N VAL A 117 1.79 1.78 -14.10
CA VAL A 117 3.09 2.26 -14.58
C VAL A 117 2.92 3.72 -14.97
N VAL A 118 3.69 4.59 -14.35
CA VAL A 118 3.68 6.04 -14.58
C VAL A 118 5.03 6.49 -15.12
N ARG A 119 5.02 7.58 -15.89
CA ARG A 119 6.20 8.26 -16.41
C ARG A 119 6.11 9.74 -16.03
N VAL A 120 7.22 10.33 -15.59
CA VAL A 120 7.30 11.79 -15.45
C VAL A 120 7.26 12.42 -16.83
N THR A 121 6.33 13.34 -17.06
CA THR A 121 6.20 14.11 -18.30
C THR A 121 5.70 15.49 -17.92
N ASP A 122 6.44 16.52 -18.33
CA ASP A 122 6.14 17.93 -18.01
C ASP A 122 6.01 18.21 -16.51
N GLY A 123 6.84 17.55 -15.68
CA GLY A 123 6.85 17.76 -14.23
C GLY A 123 5.75 17.03 -13.45
N GLU A 124 5.01 16.12 -14.10
CA GLU A 124 3.95 15.33 -13.48
C GLU A 124 4.08 13.84 -13.79
N TYR A 125 3.64 12.99 -12.86
CA TYR A 125 3.48 11.56 -13.13
C TYR A 125 2.23 11.31 -13.97
N ARG A 126 2.40 10.83 -15.20
CA ARG A 126 1.31 10.41 -16.08
C ARG A 126 1.29 8.90 -16.22
N GLN A 127 0.11 8.29 -16.09
CA GLN A 127 -0.04 6.84 -16.26
C GLN A 127 0.12 6.46 -17.73
N VAL A 128 0.96 5.46 -18.00
CA VAL A 128 1.32 5.02 -19.36
C VAL A 128 1.00 3.55 -19.62
N ALA A 129 0.81 2.76 -18.57
CA ALA A 129 0.30 1.40 -18.67
C ALA A 129 -0.37 0.94 -17.37
N ILE A 130 -1.23 -0.07 -17.47
CA ILE A 130 -1.78 -0.83 -16.36
C ILE A 130 -1.34 -2.29 -16.51
N GLY A 131 -0.66 -2.82 -15.50
CA GLY A 131 -0.36 -4.24 -15.37
C GLY A 131 -1.45 -4.94 -14.56
N ARG A 132 -2.21 -5.84 -15.17
CA ARG A 132 -3.19 -6.65 -14.46
C ARG A 132 -2.59 -7.99 -14.09
N VAL A 133 -2.61 -8.32 -12.80
CA VAL A 133 -2.12 -9.62 -12.32
C VAL A 133 -3.16 -10.69 -12.69
N ARG A 134 -2.73 -11.69 -13.46
CA ARG A 134 -3.53 -12.87 -13.83
C ARG A 134 -2.66 -14.10 -13.68
N ASP A 135 -3.06 -15.00 -12.78
CA ASP A 135 -2.25 -16.17 -12.39
C ASP A 135 -0.83 -15.73 -11.96
N SER A 136 0.21 -16.41 -12.46
CA SER A 136 1.62 -16.05 -12.24
C SER A 136 2.17 -15.07 -13.29
N SER A 137 1.30 -14.32 -13.97
CA SER A 137 1.67 -13.39 -15.05
C SER A 137 1.08 -12.00 -14.84
N VAL A 138 1.70 -10.99 -15.45
CA VAL A 138 1.18 -9.62 -15.47
C VAL A 138 0.92 -9.22 -16.91
N LEU A 139 -0.33 -8.91 -17.22
CA LEU A 139 -0.72 -8.41 -18.53
C LEU A 139 -0.68 -6.89 -18.53
N PHE A 140 0.29 -6.31 -19.25
CA PHE A 140 0.37 -4.87 -19.43
C PHE A 140 -0.51 -4.40 -20.59
N THR A 141 -1.39 -3.44 -20.31
CA THR A 141 -2.13 -2.68 -21.31
C THR A 141 -1.57 -1.27 -21.33
N ARG A 142 -1.03 -0.84 -22.49
CA ARG A 142 -0.58 0.54 -22.67
C ARG A 142 -1.78 1.47 -22.65
N MET A 143 -1.63 2.62 -22.01
CA MET A 143 -2.60 3.71 -22.11
C MET A 143 -2.22 4.60 -23.30
N GLU A 144 -3.21 4.95 -24.11
CA GLU A 144 -3.00 5.96 -25.15
C GLU A 144 -2.61 7.28 -24.48
N ALA A 145 -1.70 8.01 -25.12
CA ALA A 145 -1.34 9.33 -24.64
C ALA A 145 -2.59 10.23 -24.74
N PRO A 146 -2.90 11.03 -23.71
CA PRO A 146 -3.87 12.11 -23.86
C PRO A 146 -3.37 13.13 -24.90
#